data_AF-A0A9P6XGJ3-F1
#
_entry.id   AF-A0A9P6XGJ3-F1
#
_cell.length_a   1.000
_cell.length_b   1.000
_cell.length_c   1.000
_cell.angle_alpha   90.00
_cell.angle_beta   90.00
_cell.angle_gamma   90.00
#
_symmetry.space_group_name_H-M   'P 1'
#
loop_
_entity.id
_entity.type
_entity.pdbx_description
1 polymer ?
#
loop_
_entity_poly.entity_id
_entity_poly.type
_entity_poly.pdbx_seq_one_letter_code
_entity_poly.pdbx_strand_id
1 'polypeptide(L)'
;MTNQTQLLPNCSKETTLSGLLLQPDNYCNQIPTNMTQAQMTNGMLNLSAIPSNYIIKNCPSPFIKDPLAGTGTTVDNKYCRFGCCLPCPAQNYLYKKGWAKVGFTASNAVRFVSAILSLILVISYLVLPDKRRHPSLLILNLSISIFLFSMVSFFAIGDQEGLQCSPNGIAPGEMGNNALCAAQGAILVFSSFSTTLWCSALILNLHFHTVWNSNFFTNKYLMLNIICWGIPAVVTSVAIGLHSLKFEFASLCLVSMEYVFKLYFYPLAAIICPSFIIHIGTFFYIAKMAIQEKRESDMSQSLSTGKVASQGVNHRHIVAAVKIQWRALLLAVVAIATVLFYWLAYMTQVRRLTETENSATNVTSWLQCMLTPGNDQDVCYEIIKPILPNFSLMVTVDILAALIGFWLFLMFAKRSLWREWNDLIYDIRITCIYRKREKHAEQFFTL
;
A
#
# COMPACT_ATOMS: atom_id res chain seq x y z
N MET A 1 21.77 -15.64 -46.47
CA MET A 1 21.05 -16.91 -46.15
C MET A 1 22.07 -18.03 -45.91
N THR A 2 22.89 -17.93 -44.86
CA THR A 2 24.01 -18.85 -44.63
C THR A 2 24.32 -18.88 -43.13
N ASN A 3 23.57 -19.69 -42.36
CA ASN A 3 23.97 -20.30 -41.06
C ASN A 3 22.79 -20.98 -40.33
N GLN A 4 21.92 -21.68 -41.05
CA GLN A 4 20.86 -22.53 -40.45
C GLN A 4 21.06 -24.03 -40.67
N THR A 5 22.22 -24.44 -41.18
CA THR A 5 22.56 -25.86 -41.45
C THR A 5 22.78 -26.70 -40.19
N GLN A 6 22.86 -26.10 -39.00
CA GLN A 6 23.02 -26.84 -37.73
C GLN A 6 21.70 -27.33 -37.11
N LEU A 7 20.54 -27.02 -37.70
CA LEU A 7 19.23 -27.50 -37.26
C LEU A 7 18.67 -28.64 -38.12
N LEU A 8 19.37 -28.99 -39.21
CA LEU A 8 19.01 -30.13 -40.05
C LEU A 8 19.68 -31.39 -39.46
N PRO A 9 18.93 -32.49 -39.25
CA PRO A 9 19.52 -33.74 -38.79
C PRO A 9 20.58 -34.20 -39.80
N ASN A 10 21.71 -34.69 -39.29
CA ASN A 10 22.74 -35.27 -40.15
C ASN A 10 22.19 -36.56 -40.77
N CYS A 11 21.78 -36.48 -42.04
CA CYS A 11 21.18 -37.59 -42.80
C CYS A 11 22.14 -38.77 -43.04
N SER A 12 23.41 -38.67 -42.60
CA SER A 12 24.41 -39.74 -42.70
C SER A 12 24.38 -40.74 -41.53
N LYS A 13 23.57 -40.49 -40.48
CA LYS A 13 23.41 -41.39 -39.33
C LYS A 13 22.06 -42.08 -39.37
N GLU A 14 22.00 -43.41 -39.24
CA GLU A 14 20.76 -44.22 -39.30
C GLU A 14 19.65 -43.77 -38.33
N THR A 15 20.01 -43.11 -37.24
CA THR A 15 19.09 -42.62 -36.20
C THR A 15 19.23 -41.11 -36.01
N THR A 16 18.08 -40.43 -35.96
CA THR A 16 17.99 -39.01 -35.59
C THR A 16 18.28 -38.78 -34.10
N LEU A 17 18.54 -37.53 -33.70
CA LEU A 17 18.71 -37.14 -32.29
C LEU A 17 17.50 -37.52 -31.40
N SER A 18 16.34 -37.74 -32.03
CA SER A 18 15.08 -38.12 -31.41
C SER A 18 14.82 -39.65 -31.39
N GLY A 19 15.79 -40.48 -31.78
CA GLY A 19 15.66 -41.95 -31.76
C GLY A 19 14.78 -42.56 -32.86
N LEU A 20 14.31 -41.74 -33.81
CA LEU A 20 13.52 -42.19 -34.96
C LEU A 20 14.44 -42.66 -36.10
N LEU A 21 14.09 -43.79 -36.71
CA LEU A 21 14.70 -44.31 -37.94
C LEU A 21 14.50 -43.32 -39.09
N LEU A 22 15.52 -43.14 -39.93
CA LEU A 22 15.40 -42.36 -41.15
C LEU A 22 14.50 -43.09 -42.16
N GLN A 23 13.58 -42.36 -42.79
CA GLN A 23 12.84 -42.88 -43.94
C GLN A 23 13.83 -43.11 -45.10
N PRO A 24 13.66 -44.20 -45.88
CA PRO A 24 14.44 -44.39 -47.08
C PRO A 24 14.05 -43.31 -48.10
N ASP A 25 15.06 -42.82 -48.81
CA ASP A 25 14.98 -42.00 -50.03
C ASP A 25 14.80 -40.50 -49.79
N ASN A 26 15.90 -39.72 -49.90
CA ASN A 26 16.00 -38.29 -50.25
C ASN A 26 14.99 -37.24 -49.70
N TYR A 27 14.13 -37.60 -48.75
CA TYR A 27 13.14 -36.74 -48.11
C TYR A 27 13.52 -36.52 -46.65
N CYS A 28 13.31 -35.32 -46.13
CA CYS A 28 13.47 -35.05 -44.71
C CYS A 28 12.43 -35.87 -43.94
N ASN A 29 12.86 -36.55 -42.86
CA ASN A 29 11.94 -37.22 -41.94
C ASN A 29 10.82 -36.27 -41.55
N GLN A 30 9.58 -36.61 -41.92
CA GLN A 30 8.42 -35.92 -41.40
C GLN A 30 8.31 -36.28 -39.92
N ILE A 31 8.67 -35.35 -39.05
CA ILE A 31 8.38 -35.49 -37.63
C ILE A 31 6.88 -35.27 -37.50
N PRO A 32 6.09 -36.31 -37.13
CA PRO A 32 4.65 -36.14 -36.97
C PRO A 32 4.40 -35.04 -35.94
N THR A 33 3.70 -34.00 -36.35
CA THR A 33 3.32 -32.92 -35.44
C THR A 33 2.10 -33.40 -34.65
N ASN A 34 2.13 -33.27 -33.32
CA ASN A 34 0.93 -33.43 -32.49
C ASN A 34 -0.03 -32.23 -32.62
N MET A 35 0.17 -31.37 -33.62
CA MET A 35 -0.62 -30.17 -33.83
C MET A 35 -1.79 -30.46 -34.77
N THR A 36 -2.98 -30.01 -34.37
CA THR A 36 -4.17 -30.03 -35.21
C THR A 36 -4.07 -28.98 -36.33
N GLN A 37 -4.78 -29.18 -37.44
CA GLN A 37 -4.76 -28.27 -38.61
C GLN A 37 -5.06 -26.80 -38.23
N ALA A 38 -5.96 -26.58 -37.28
CA ALA A 38 -6.30 -25.26 -36.76
C ALA A 38 -5.14 -24.58 -36.00
N GLN A 39 -4.30 -25.36 -35.31
CA GLN A 39 -3.12 -24.86 -34.61
C GLN A 39 -2.01 -24.49 -35.59
N MET A 40 -1.92 -25.20 -36.72
CA MET A 40 -0.98 -24.88 -37.81
C MET A 40 -1.40 -23.62 -38.58
N THR A 41 -2.70 -23.37 -38.78
CA THR A 41 -3.21 -22.18 -39.47
C THR A 41 -3.19 -20.91 -38.61
N ASN A 42 -3.30 -21.02 -37.28
CA ASN A 42 -3.37 -19.86 -36.38
C ASN A 42 -1.98 -19.35 -35.92
N GLY A 43 -0.89 -20.04 -36.25
CA GLY A 43 0.48 -19.59 -35.95
C GLY A 43 0.84 -19.52 -34.46
N MET A 44 -0.01 -20.01 -33.55
CA MET A 44 0.25 -19.98 -32.11
C MET A 44 1.17 -21.12 -31.69
N LEU A 45 2.20 -20.81 -30.91
CA LEU A 45 3.07 -21.81 -30.28
C LEU A 45 2.25 -22.69 -29.32
N ASN A 46 2.20 -24.00 -29.55
CA ASN A 46 1.61 -24.93 -28.59
C ASN A 46 2.68 -25.45 -27.61
N LEU A 47 2.74 -24.86 -26.42
CA LEU A 47 3.65 -25.23 -25.34
C LEU A 47 3.46 -26.68 -24.83
N SER A 48 2.31 -27.32 -25.08
CA SER A 48 2.09 -28.72 -24.68
C SER A 48 2.83 -29.74 -25.57
N ALA A 49 3.32 -29.30 -26.73
CA ALA A 49 4.07 -30.14 -27.67
C ALA A 49 5.59 -30.09 -27.44
N ILE A 50 6.05 -29.26 -26.49
CA ILE A 50 7.46 -29.03 -26.21
C ILE A 50 7.93 -30.02 -25.12
N PRO A 51 9.06 -30.74 -25.31
CA PRO A 51 9.63 -31.60 -24.27
C PRO A 51 10.00 -30.79 -23.02
N SER A 52 9.83 -31.38 -21.83
CA SER A 52 10.12 -30.70 -20.54
C SER A 52 11.55 -30.17 -20.40
N ASN A 53 12.51 -30.75 -21.14
CA ASN A 53 13.93 -30.38 -21.08
C ASN A 53 14.33 -29.39 -22.20
N TYR A 54 13.37 -28.87 -22.96
CA TYR A 54 13.64 -27.95 -24.05
C TYR A 54 13.91 -26.53 -23.54
N ILE A 55 15.03 -25.95 -24.00
CA ILE A 55 15.46 -24.60 -23.67
C ILE A 55 15.39 -23.75 -24.94
N ILE A 56 14.65 -22.65 -24.87
CA ILE A 56 14.57 -21.67 -25.95
C ILE A 56 15.91 -20.95 -26.06
N LYS A 57 16.54 -20.99 -27.24
CA LYS A 57 17.88 -20.40 -27.47
C LYS A 57 17.87 -18.87 -27.39
N ASN A 58 16.84 -18.23 -27.96
CA ASN A 58 16.64 -16.78 -27.96
C ASN A 58 15.22 -16.47 -27.47
N CYS A 59 15.11 -15.80 -26.33
CA CYS A 59 13.82 -15.41 -25.78
C CYS A 59 13.22 -14.24 -26.57
N PRO A 60 11.96 -14.33 -27.03
CA PRO A 60 11.28 -13.20 -27.64
C PRO A 60 11.02 -12.12 -26.58
N SER A 61 11.08 -10.85 -26.98
CA SER A 61 10.70 -9.72 -26.11
C SER A 61 9.25 -9.88 -25.65
N PRO A 62 8.91 -9.66 -24.35
CA PRO A 62 9.72 -9.05 -23.30
C PRO A 62 10.52 -10.04 -22.43
N PHE A 63 10.52 -11.33 -22.76
CA PHE A 63 11.18 -12.34 -21.93
C PHE A 63 12.71 -12.23 -22.01
N ILE A 64 13.34 -12.48 -20.87
CA ILE A 64 14.81 -12.50 -20.74
C ILE A 64 15.28 -13.93 -20.50
N LYS A 65 16.53 -14.21 -20.89
CA LYS A 65 17.10 -15.56 -20.74
C LYS A 65 17.30 -15.88 -19.26
N ASP A 66 16.89 -17.06 -18.84
CA ASP A 66 17.19 -17.57 -17.51
C ASP A 66 18.70 -17.89 -17.41
N PRO A 67 19.45 -17.23 -16.50
CA PRO A 67 20.88 -17.50 -16.34
C PRO A 67 21.19 -18.92 -15.86
N LEU A 68 20.24 -19.60 -15.20
CA LEU A 68 20.42 -20.95 -14.66
C LEU A 68 19.89 -22.06 -15.57
N ALA A 69 19.23 -21.73 -16.69
CA ALA A 69 18.66 -22.74 -17.58
C ALA A 69 19.68 -23.79 -18.08
N GLY A 70 20.96 -23.40 -18.22
CA GLY A 70 22.03 -24.31 -18.65
C GLY A 70 22.45 -25.35 -17.61
N THR A 71 22.15 -25.14 -16.32
CA THR A 71 22.51 -26.03 -15.21
C THR A 71 21.41 -27.02 -14.83
N GLY A 72 20.30 -27.03 -15.57
CA GLY A 72 19.12 -27.87 -15.26
C GLY A 72 18.26 -27.36 -14.10
N THR A 73 18.55 -26.15 -13.62
CA THR A 73 17.80 -25.44 -12.57
C THR A 73 17.24 -24.14 -13.15
N THR A 74 16.35 -23.47 -12.42
CA THR A 74 15.79 -22.18 -12.83
C THR A 74 15.84 -21.19 -11.68
N VAL A 75 15.99 -19.90 -12.00
CA VAL A 75 15.98 -18.82 -11.00
C VAL A 75 14.64 -18.77 -10.25
N ASP A 76 13.52 -18.93 -10.97
CA ASP A 76 12.20 -18.85 -10.37
C ASP A 76 11.18 -19.71 -11.13
N ASN A 77 10.69 -20.77 -10.49
CA ASN A 77 9.68 -21.68 -11.03
C ASN A 77 8.30 -21.03 -11.25
N LYS A 78 8.05 -19.80 -10.83
CA LYS A 78 6.78 -19.08 -11.07
C LYS A 78 6.87 -18.20 -12.31
N TYR A 79 8.01 -17.55 -12.53
CA TYR A 79 8.20 -16.56 -13.60
C TYR A 79 9.04 -17.06 -14.78
N CYS A 80 9.74 -18.19 -14.63
CA CYS A 80 10.59 -18.77 -15.67
C CYS A 80 10.01 -20.09 -16.22
N ARG A 81 9.99 -20.22 -17.54
CA ARG A 81 9.54 -21.40 -18.29
C ARG A 81 10.38 -21.58 -19.55
N PHE A 82 10.77 -22.83 -19.86
CA PHE A 82 11.53 -23.18 -21.08
C PHE A 82 12.83 -22.37 -21.27
N GLY A 83 13.48 -21.98 -20.18
CA GLY A 83 14.71 -21.18 -20.17
C GLY A 83 14.54 -19.68 -20.44
N CYS A 84 13.30 -19.20 -20.47
CA CYS A 84 12.96 -17.78 -20.55
C CYS A 84 12.17 -17.35 -19.32
N CYS A 85 12.48 -16.17 -18.79
CA CYS A 85 11.86 -15.58 -17.61
C CYS A 85 11.12 -14.29 -17.97
N LEU A 86 10.00 -14.07 -17.31
CA LEU A 86 9.34 -12.78 -17.34
C LEU A 86 10.11 -11.79 -16.45
N PRO A 87 10.51 -10.60 -16.96
CA PRO A 87 11.22 -9.63 -16.15
C PRO A 87 10.33 -9.04 -15.04
N CYS A 88 10.96 -8.67 -13.94
CA CYS A 88 10.32 -8.02 -12.81
C CYS A 88 10.13 -6.50 -13.08
N PRO A 89 9.01 -5.88 -12.67
CA PRO A 89 7.88 -6.47 -11.96
C PRO A 89 6.86 -7.10 -12.92
N ALA A 90 6.49 -8.36 -12.66
CA ALA A 90 5.64 -9.17 -13.54
C ALA A 90 4.29 -8.50 -13.88
N GLN A 91 3.73 -7.73 -12.94
CA GLN A 91 2.47 -7.00 -13.14
C GLN A 91 2.51 -6.03 -14.34
N ASN A 92 3.69 -5.51 -14.72
CA ASN A 92 3.80 -4.61 -15.89
C ASN A 92 3.51 -5.31 -17.21
N TYR A 93 3.59 -6.65 -17.25
CA TYR A 93 3.41 -7.47 -18.43
C TYR A 93 2.09 -8.27 -18.40
N LEU A 94 1.51 -8.46 -17.21
CA LEU A 94 0.23 -9.14 -17.04
C LEU A 94 -0.96 -8.24 -17.38
N TYR A 95 -0.87 -6.93 -17.14
CA TYR A 95 -1.90 -5.95 -17.52
C TYR A 95 -1.64 -5.39 -18.92
N LYS A 96 -2.51 -4.51 -19.42
CA LYS A 96 -2.26 -3.78 -20.67
C LYS A 96 -0.98 -2.94 -20.59
N LYS A 97 -0.34 -2.75 -21.75
CA LYS A 97 0.96 -2.10 -21.86
C LYS A 97 0.95 -0.71 -21.22
N GLY A 98 1.87 -0.51 -20.28
CA GLY A 98 2.04 0.77 -19.57
C GLY A 98 1.01 1.08 -18.48
N TRP A 99 -0.08 0.32 -18.34
CA TRP A 99 -1.14 0.61 -17.36
C TRP A 99 -0.62 0.53 -15.93
N ALA A 100 -0.01 -0.59 -15.55
CA ALA A 100 0.50 -0.80 -14.19
C ALA A 100 1.56 0.23 -13.81
N LYS A 101 2.50 0.52 -14.72
CA LYS A 101 3.54 1.52 -14.51
C LYS A 101 2.93 2.90 -14.23
N VAL A 102 2.04 3.40 -15.09
CA VAL A 102 1.41 4.71 -14.93
C VAL A 102 0.55 4.78 -13.66
N GLY A 103 -0.28 3.76 -13.40
CA GLY A 103 -1.17 3.74 -12.24
C GLY A 103 -0.44 3.75 -10.90
N PHE A 104 0.61 2.94 -10.77
CA PHE A 104 1.39 2.87 -9.52
C PHE A 104 2.34 4.05 -9.34
N THR A 105 2.90 4.60 -10.42
CA THR A 105 3.65 5.86 -10.34
C THR A 105 2.75 7.01 -9.89
N ALA A 106 1.51 7.10 -10.38
CA ALA A 106 0.54 8.11 -9.94
C ALA A 106 0.21 7.95 -8.45
N SER A 107 -0.05 6.73 -7.99
CA SER A 107 -0.29 6.45 -6.56
C SER A 107 0.90 6.84 -5.68
N ASN A 108 2.12 6.47 -6.10
CA ASN A 108 3.34 6.86 -5.38
C ASN A 108 3.55 8.38 -5.34
N ALA A 109 3.21 9.10 -6.41
CA ALA A 109 3.26 10.56 -6.43
C ALA A 109 2.26 11.19 -5.44
N VAL A 110 1.03 10.68 -5.38
CA VAL A 110 0.03 11.13 -4.39
C VAL A 110 0.53 10.86 -2.97
N ARG A 111 1.10 9.68 -2.72
CA ARG A 111 1.66 9.29 -1.42
C ARG A 111 2.82 10.20 -1.00
N PHE A 112 3.68 10.55 -1.96
CA PHE A 112 4.78 11.50 -1.75
C PHE A 112 4.28 12.88 -1.31
N VAL A 113 3.26 13.42 -2.00
CA VAL A 113 2.63 14.70 -1.62
C VAL A 113 2.02 14.59 -0.22
N SER A 114 1.30 13.50 0.08
CA SER A 114 0.76 13.22 1.41
C SER A 114 1.85 13.16 2.50
N ALA A 115 3.02 12.60 2.20
CA ALA A 115 4.15 12.56 3.13
C ALA A 115 4.68 13.96 3.45
N ILE A 116 4.83 14.83 2.45
CA ILE A 116 5.26 16.22 2.67
C ILE A 116 4.23 16.98 3.51
N LEU A 117 2.95 16.86 3.15
CA LEU A 117 1.87 17.56 3.85
C LEU A 117 1.73 17.11 5.31
N SER A 118 1.82 15.81 5.57
CA SER A 118 1.81 15.27 6.94
C SER A 118 3.07 15.68 7.71
N LEU A 119 4.24 15.75 7.09
CA LEU A 119 5.47 16.23 7.72
C LEU A 119 5.34 17.68 8.20
N ILE A 120 4.75 18.57 7.39
CA ILE A 120 4.50 19.97 7.79
C ILE A 120 3.67 20.02 9.08
N LEU A 121 2.66 19.16 9.21
CA LEU A 121 1.87 19.08 10.43
C LEU A 121 2.65 18.51 11.62
N VAL A 122 3.44 17.45 11.42
CA VAL A 122 4.30 16.91 12.48
C VAL A 122 5.22 17.99 13.03
N ILE A 123 5.93 18.71 12.15
CA ILE A 123 6.81 19.82 12.55
C ILE A 123 6.02 20.90 13.28
N SER A 124 4.85 21.28 12.75
CA SER A 124 4.01 22.30 13.38
C SER A 124 3.59 21.94 14.80
N TYR A 125 3.17 20.68 15.04
CA TYR A 125 2.73 20.24 16.37
C TYR A 125 3.90 20.00 17.35
N LEU A 126 5.10 19.69 16.84
CA LEU A 126 6.31 19.55 17.67
C LEU A 126 6.88 20.89 18.11
N VAL A 127 6.90 21.88 17.21
CA VAL A 127 7.51 23.19 17.44
C VAL A 127 6.57 24.12 18.23
N LEU A 128 5.28 24.13 17.91
CA LEU A 128 4.34 25.06 18.56
C LEU A 128 4.01 24.62 20.00
N PRO A 129 4.29 25.47 21.01
CA PRO A 129 4.20 25.11 22.42
C PRO A 129 2.76 24.76 22.85
N ASP A 130 1.76 25.45 22.30
CA ASP A 130 0.34 25.24 22.60
C ASP A 130 -0.21 23.88 22.16
N LYS A 131 0.51 23.19 21.28
CA LYS A 131 0.09 21.90 20.72
C LYS A 131 0.67 20.69 21.46
N ARG A 132 1.54 20.91 22.46
CA ARG A 132 2.18 19.85 23.26
C ARG A 132 1.42 19.45 24.53
N ARG A 133 0.11 19.74 24.59
CA ARG A 133 -0.77 19.35 25.70
C ARG A 133 -1.91 18.46 25.20
N HIS A 134 -2.43 17.60 26.07
CA HIS A 134 -3.62 16.80 25.78
C HIS A 134 -4.81 17.73 25.48
N PRO A 135 -5.65 17.47 24.46
CA PRO A 135 -5.73 16.30 23.57
C PRO A 135 -4.87 16.39 22.29
N SER A 136 -4.21 17.52 22.02
CA SER A 136 -3.41 17.75 20.82
C SER A 136 -2.25 16.76 20.64
N LEU A 137 -1.76 16.17 21.73
CA LEU A 137 -0.77 15.08 21.71
C LEU A 137 -1.26 13.81 21.00
N LEU A 138 -2.56 13.49 21.07
CA LEU A 138 -3.13 12.36 20.32
C LEU A 138 -3.04 12.62 18.80
N ILE A 139 -3.33 13.85 18.40
CA ILE A 139 -3.25 14.29 16.99
C ILE A 139 -1.80 14.31 16.52
N LEU A 140 -0.85 14.73 17.36
CA LEU A 140 0.58 14.68 17.05
C LEU A 140 1.03 13.24 16.75
N ASN A 141 0.74 12.29 17.62
CA ASN A 141 1.17 10.90 17.42
C ASN A 141 0.46 10.22 16.24
N LEU A 142 -0.81 10.53 16.02
CA LEU A 142 -1.52 10.13 14.79
C LEU A 142 -0.84 10.72 13.55
N SER A 143 -0.43 11.99 13.59
CA SER A 143 0.26 12.65 12.49
C SER A 143 1.63 12.04 12.21
N ILE A 144 2.39 11.69 13.25
CA ILE A 144 3.66 10.95 13.12
C ILE A 144 3.40 9.60 12.45
N SER A 145 2.38 8.87 12.89
CA SER A 145 2.04 7.55 12.31
C SER A 145 1.66 7.64 10.84
N ILE A 146 0.81 8.62 10.48
CA ILE A 146 0.40 8.89 9.09
C ILE A 146 1.59 9.35 8.23
N PHE A 147 2.49 10.15 8.80
CA PHE A 147 3.74 10.52 8.13
C PHE A 147 4.59 9.28 7.84
N LEU A 148 4.83 8.41 8.83
CA LEU A 148 5.56 7.16 8.63
C LEU A 148 4.89 6.25 7.58
N PHE A 149 3.56 6.22 7.55
CA PHE A 149 2.80 5.47 6.54
C PHE A 149 2.98 6.05 5.14
N SER A 150 3.06 7.37 5.02
CA SER A 150 3.23 8.04 3.73
C SER A 150 4.69 8.07 3.27
N MET A 151 5.66 8.16 4.19
CA MET A 151 7.08 8.31 3.86
C MET A 151 7.67 7.08 3.16
N VAL A 152 6.98 5.94 3.18
CA VAL A 152 7.35 4.74 2.42
C VAL A 152 7.53 5.02 0.92
N SER A 153 6.85 6.05 0.37
CA SER A 153 7.04 6.46 -1.01
C SER A 153 8.43 7.02 -1.30
N PHE A 154 9.17 7.50 -0.28
CA PHE A 154 10.53 8.01 -0.46
C PHE A 154 11.50 6.95 -0.94
N PHE A 155 11.26 5.67 -0.60
CA PHE A 155 12.05 4.54 -1.09
C PHE A 155 11.83 4.24 -2.57
N ALA A 156 10.73 4.71 -3.15
CA ALA A 156 10.38 4.48 -4.56
C ALA A 156 10.72 5.68 -5.48
N ILE A 157 11.36 6.73 -4.96
CA ILE A 157 11.70 7.92 -5.74
C ILE A 157 12.87 7.62 -6.67
N GLY A 158 12.74 8.02 -7.94
CA GLY A 158 13.78 7.86 -8.96
C GLY A 158 13.83 6.47 -9.56
N ASP A 159 13.84 5.43 -8.73
CA ASP A 159 13.89 4.03 -9.17
C ASP A 159 12.90 3.14 -8.41
N GLN A 160 11.68 3.01 -8.94
CA GLN A 160 10.66 2.13 -8.38
C GLN A 160 11.00 0.64 -8.61
N GLU A 161 11.69 0.31 -9.70
CA GLU A 161 12.00 -1.07 -10.07
C GLU A 161 13.09 -1.63 -9.13
N GLY A 162 14.05 -0.81 -8.71
CA GLY A 162 15.04 -1.15 -7.68
C GLY A 162 14.45 -1.47 -6.30
N LEU A 163 13.25 -0.97 -5.98
CA LEU A 163 12.51 -1.36 -4.76
C LEU A 163 11.75 -2.68 -4.93
N GLN A 164 11.20 -2.91 -6.12
CA GLN A 164 10.26 -4.02 -6.40
C GLN A 164 10.96 -5.31 -6.80
N CYS A 165 12.19 -5.22 -7.30
CA CYS A 165 12.89 -6.32 -7.94
C CYS A 165 14.19 -6.67 -7.23
N SER A 166 14.59 -7.93 -7.35
CA SER A 166 15.91 -8.40 -6.95
C SER A 166 16.98 -7.91 -7.94
N PRO A 167 18.27 -7.83 -7.53
CA PRO A 167 19.37 -7.45 -8.43
C PRO A 167 19.49 -8.30 -9.70
N ASN A 168 18.91 -9.50 -9.71
CA ASN A 168 18.87 -10.38 -10.89
C ASN A 168 17.84 -9.95 -11.96
N GLY A 169 16.97 -8.97 -11.67
CA GLY A 169 15.94 -8.46 -12.58
C GLY A 169 14.77 -9.41 -12.87
N ILE A 170 14.75 -10.59 -12.23
CA ILE A 170 13.73 -11.64 -12.47
C ILE A 170 12.90 -11.87 -11.21
N ALA A 171 13.56 -12.12 -10.08
CA ALA A 171 12.87 -12.42 -8.85
C ALA A 171 12.29 -11.13 -8.23
N PRO A 172 11.11 -11.19 -7.58
CA PRO A 172 10.62 -10.08 -6.79
C PRO A 172 11.57 -9.76 -5.63
N GLY A 173 11.54 -8.50 -5.18
CA GLY A 173 12.24 -8.06 -3.99
C GLY A 173 11.68 -8.77 -2.75
N GLU A 174 12.55 -9.38 -1.97
CA GLU A 174 12.24 -10.01 -0.68
C GLU A 174 13.31 -9.63 0.34
N MET A 175 13.01 -9.85 1.61
CA MET A 175 13.93 -9.51 2.69
C MET A 175 15.34 -10.13 2.54
N GLY A 176 15.44 -11.31 1.92
CA GLY A 176 16.71 -11.99 1.68
C GLY A 176 17.57 -11.39 0.57
N ASN A 177 16.96 -10.72 -0.43
CA ASN A 177 17.67 -10.27 -1.63
C ASN A 177 17.61 -8.74 -1.87
N ASN A 178 16.69 -8.02 -1.22
CA ASN A 178 16.52 -6.59 -1.37
C ASN A 178 16.21 -5.91 -0.02
N ALA A 179 17.23 -5.23 0.53
CA ALA A 179 17.13 -4.53 1.81
C ALA A 179 16.20 -3.30 1.78
N LEU A 180 16.05 -2.63 0.63
CA LEU A 180 15.14 -1.49 0.48
C LEU A 180 13.69 -1.96 0.63
N CYS A 181 13.35 -3.08 -0.01
CA CYS A 181 12.05 -3.72 0.11
C CYS A 181 11.74 -4.12 1.55
N ALA A 182 12.72 -4.70 2.26
CA ALA A 182 12.59 -5.05 3.67
C ALA A 182 12.33 -3.82 4.56
N ALA A 183 13.12 -2.76 4.40
CA ALA A 183 12.98 -1.53 5.19
C ALA A 183 11.64 -0.84 4.93
N GLN A 184 11.27 -0.70 3.66
CA GLN A 184 10.00 -0.09 3.27
C GLN A 184 8.80 -0.90 3.78
N GLY A 185 8.84 -2.23 3.64
CA GLY A 185 7.80 -3.12 4.14
C GLY A 185 7.67 -3.08 5.66
N ALA A 186 8.78 -3.07 6.40
CA ALA A 186 8.76 -2.97 7.86
C ALA A 186 8.14 -1.65 8.34
N ILE A 187 8.53 -0.53 7.74
CA ILE A 187 7.96 0.79 8.04
C ILE A 187 6.48 0.82 7.70
N LEU A 188 6.06 0.24 6.57
CA LEU A 188 4.67 0.17 6.17
C LEU A 188 3.83 -0.63 7.18
N VAL A 189 4.29 -1.79 7.61
CA VAL A 189 3.60 -2.60 8.62
C VAL A 189 3.49 -1.84 9.94
N PHE A 190 4.60 -1.33 10.46
CA PHE A 190 4.63 -0.58 11.71
C PHE A 190 3.68 0.62 11.70
N SER A 191 3.77 1.44 10.65
CA SER A 191 2.98 2.66 10.54
C SER A 191 1.49 2.39 10.30
N SER A 192 1.12 1.32 9.61
CA SER A 192 -0.28 0.92 9.40
C SER A 192 -0.98 0.57 10.71
N PHE A 193 -0.32 -0.25 11.53
CA PHE A 193 -0.82 -0.62 12.86
C PHE A 193 -0.84 0.59 13.80
N SER A 194 0.22 1.39 13.81
CA SER A 194 0.30 2.58 14.66
C SER A 194 -0.79 3.60 14.29
N THR A 195 -0.99 3.87 13.00
CA THR A 195 -2.06 4.77 12.51
C THR A 195 -3.44 4.27 12.95
N THR A 196 -3.68 2.97 12.84
CA THR A 196 -4.97 2.37 13.22
C THR A 196 -5.21 2.43 14.73
N LEU A 197 -4.18 2.18 15.55
CA LEU A 197 -4.27 2.26 17.01
C LEU A 197 -4.45 3.71 17.49
N TRP A 198 -3.70 4.66 16.95
CA TRP A 198 -3.84 6.08 17.29
C TRP A 198 -5.19 6.65 16.83
N CYS A 199 -5.69 6.22 15.67
CA CYS A 199 -7.04 6.57 15.22
C CYS A 199 -8.10 6.01 16.19
N SER A 200 -7.93 4.77 16.65
CA SER A 200 -8.83 4.14 17.61
C SER A 200 -8.76 4.80 18.99
N ALA A 201 -7.57 5.18 19.45
CA ALA A 201 -7.39 5.95 20.67
C ALA A 201 -8.09 7.31 20.62
N LEU A 202 -8.05 7.98 19.47
CA LEU A 202 -8.76 9.24 19.25
C LEU A 202 -10.28 9.06 19.36
N ILE A 203 -10.84 8.02 18.73
CA ILE A 203 -12.26 7.69 18.82
C ILE A 203 -12.67 7.36 20.25
N LEU A 204 -11.90 6.51 20.94
CA LEU A 204 -12.16 6.16 22.33
C LEU A 204 -12.11 7.40 23.22
N ASN A 205 -11.12 8.27 23.05
CA ASN A 205 -11.01 9.50 23.83
C ASN A 205 -12.24 10.41 23.65
N LEU A 206 -12.74 10.54 22.42
CA LEU A 206 -13.99 11.25 22.18
C LEU A 206 -15.17 10.55 22.88
N HIS A 207 -15.28 9.22 22.78
CA HIS A 207 -16.37 8.48 23.40
C HIS A 207 -16.38 8.65 24.93
N PHE A 208 -15.24 8.48 25.60
CA PHE A 208 -15.12 8.69 27.04
C PHE A 208 -15.45 10.12 27.46
N HIS A 209 -14.98 11.11 26.71
CA HIS A 209 -15.24 12.51 27.02
C HIS A 209 -16.71 12.89 26.78
N THR A 210 -17.36 12.36 25.73
CA THR A 210 -18.73 12.76 25.36
C THR A 210 -19.82 11.94 26.03
N VAL A 211 -19.68 10.61 26.08
CA VAL A 211 -20.73 9.72 26.61
C VAL A 211 -20.57 9.54 28.12
N TRP A 212 -19.34 9.36 28.58
CA TRP A 212 -19.04 9.10 29.99
C TRP A 212 -18.54 10.31 30.78
N ASN A 213 -18.38 11.47 30.14
CA ASN A 213 -17.88 12.71 30.75
C ASN A 213 -16.59 12.49 31.58
N SER A 214 -15.70 11.61 31.10
CA SER A 214 -14.52 11.16 31.84
C SER A 214 -13.23 11.46 31.09
N ASN A 215 -12.24 11.99 31.81
CA ASN A 215 -10.90 12.31 31.31
C ASN A 215 -9.92 11.14 31.51
N PHE A 216 -10.33 9.92 31.18
CA PHE A 216 -9.56 8.69 31.47
C PHE A 216 -8.15 8.72 30.87
N PHE A 217 -7.99 9.17 29.62
CA PHE A 217 -6.70 9.16 28.92
C PHE A 217 -5.73 10.26 29.35
N THR A 218 -6.23 11.36 29.93
CA THR A 218 -5.38 12.44 30.44
C THR A 218 -4.44 11.93 31.54
N ASN A 219 -4.93 11.03 32.39
CA ASN A 219 -4.15 10.50 33.53
C ASN A 219 -3.34 9.24 33.18
N LYS A 220 -3.65 8.56 32.07
CA LYS A 220 -3.05 7.27 31.66
C LYS A 220 -2.35 7.31 30.31
N TYR A 221 -1.82 8.47 29.93
CA TYR A 221 -1.20 8.69 28.62
C TYR A 221 -0.01 7.75 28.34
N LEU A 222 0.76 7.37 29.37
CA LEU A 222 1.86 6.41 29.23
C LEU A 222 1.37 5.04 28.73
N MET A 223 0.26 4.54 29.28
CA MET A 223 -0.35 3.28 28.85
C MET A 223 -0.73 3.31 27.37
N LEU A 224 -1.26 4.45 26.92
CA LEU A 224 -1.66 4.65 25.54
C LEU A 224 -0.45 4.57 24.58
N ASN A 225 0.69 5.16 24.96
CA ASN A 225 1.91 5.09 24.14
C ASN A 225 2.47 3.67 24.08
N ILE A 226 2.50 2.96 25.21
CA ILE A 226 2.95 1.56 25.25
C ILE A 226 2.09 0.70 24.32
N ILE A 227 0.77 0.90 24.32
CA ILE A 227 -0.14 0.13 23.45
C ILE A 227 0.02 0.56 21.98
N CYS A 228 -0.08 1.86 21.68
CA CYS A 228 -0.15 2.35 20.31
C CYS A 228 1.19 2.31 19.56
N TRP A 229 2.32 2.27 20.27
CA TRP A 229 3.64 2.08 19.65
C TRP A 229 4.23 0.68 19.88
N GLY A 230 3.91 0.05 21.01
CA GLY A 230 4.41 -1.29 21.35
C GLY A 230 3.77 -2.40 20.53
N ILE A 231 2.44 -2.40 20.36
CA ILE A 231 1.76 -3.42 19.53
C ILE A 231 2.28 -3.39 18.08
N PRO A 232 2.37 -2.24 17.40
CA PRO A 232 2.96 -2.19 16.06
C PRO A 232 4.41 -2.66 16.01
N ALA A 233 5.22 -2.31 17.03
CA ALA A 233 6.60 -2.77 17.11
C ALA A 233 6.67 -4.30 17.17
N VAL A 234 5.88 -4.93 18.05
CA VAL A 234 5.83 -6.40 18.19
C VAL A 234 5.39 -7.06 16.89
N VAL A 235 4.30 -6.59 16.27
CA VAL A 235 3.80 -7.16 15.01
C VAL A 235 4.85 -7.04 13.90
N THR A 236 5.54 -5.91 13.81
CA THR A 236 6.60 -5.67 12.83
C THR A 236 7.80 -6.58 13.09
N SER A 237 8.22 -6.73 14.35
CA SER A 237 9.30 -7.64 14.74
C SER A 237 8.97 -9.10 14.38
N VAL A 238 7.72 -9.53 14.56
CA VAL A 238 7.27 -10.86 14.13
C VAL A 238 7.32 -10.99 12.60
N ALA A 239 6.85 -9.99 11.85
CA ALA A 239 6.90 -10.01 10.38
C ALA A 239 8.32 -10.10 9.83
N ILE A 240 9.27 -9.37 10.45
CA ILE A 240 10.71 -9.42 10.13
C ILE A 240 11.30 -10.79 10.52
N GLY A 241 11.02 -11.29 11.73
CA GLY A 241 11.55 -12.57 12.21
C GLY A 241 11.09 -13.76 11.39
N LEU A 242 9.90 -13.69 10.79
CA LEU A 242 9.36 -14.69 9.87
C LEU A 242 9.87 -14.52 8.43
N HIS A 243 10.74 -13.55 8.14
CA HIS A 243 11.20 -13.21 6.79
C HIS A 243 10.04 -13.04 5.78
N SER A 244 8.90 -12.53 6.27
CA SER A 244 7.65 -12.54 5.51
C SER A 244 7.46 -11.33 4.60
N LEU A 245 8.41 -10.40 4.55
CA LEU A 245 8.31 -9.16 3.75
C LEU A 245 8.76 -9.39 2.31
N LYS A 246 7.87 -9.14 1.35
CA LYS A 246 8.08 -9.39 -0.08
C LYS A 246 7.25 -8.44 -0.96
N PHE A 247 7.76 -8.18 -2.16
CA PHE A 247 7.00 -7.58 -3.25
C PHE A 247 6.19 -8.64 -4.00
N GLU A 248 4.86 -8.49 -4.06
CA GLU A 248 3.98 -9.40 -4.81
C GLU A 248 3.12 -8.63 -5.82
N PHE A 249 2.34 -7.66 -5.33
CA PHE A 249 1.45 -6.85 -6.17
C PHE A 249 1.40 -5.41 -5.66
N ALA A 250 1.06 -4.48 -6.56
CA ALA A 250 0.96 -3.05 -6.34
C ALA A 250 2.30 -2.29 -6.37
N SER A 251 2.42 -1.22 -5.59
CA SER A 251 3.56 -0.30 -5.65
C SER A 251 4.60 -0.53 -4.54
N LEU A 252 4.26 -1.32 -3.51
CA LEU A 252 4.97 -1.41 -2.24
C LEU A 252 5.23 -2.86 -1.81
N CYS A 253 6.29 -3.07 -1.05
CA CYS A 253 6.57 -4.30 -0.31
C CYS A 253 5.68 -4.41 0.93
N LEU A 254 5.15 -5.61 1.17
CA LEU A 254 4.26 -5.93 2.28
C LEU A 254 4.53 -7.37 2.77
N VAL A 255 3.81 -7.81 3.80
CA VAL A 255 3.74 -9.22 4.19
C VAL A 255 3.29 -10.08 3.00
N SER A 256 3.95 -11.21 2.80
CA SER A 256 3.69 -12.16 1.73
C SER A 256 2.26 -12.72 1.79
N MET A 257 1.73 -13.14 0.65
CA MET A 257 0.34 -13.62 0.51
C MET A 257 -0.02 -14.78 1.46
N GLU A 258 0.96 -15.60 1.87
CA GLU A 258 0.77 -16.70 2.82
C GLU A 258 0.42 -16.20 4.24
N TYR A 259 1.09 -15.13 4.69
CA TYR A 259 0.97 -14.62 6.05
C TYR A 259 0.12 -13.34 6.14
N VAL A 260 -0.19 -12.68 5.02
CA VAL A 260 -0.80 -11.35 4.99
C VAL A 260 -2.15 -11.29 5.73
N PHE A 261 -3.00 -12.31 5.66
CA PHE A 261 -4.25 -12.29 6.40
C PHE A 261 -4.06 -12.46 7.90
N LYS A 262 -3.22 -13.42 8.29
CA LYS A 262 -3.01 -13.78 9.71
C LYS A 262 -2.23 -12.71 10.46
N LEU A 263 -1.19 -12.14 9.84
CA LEU A 263 -0.30 -11.16 10.48
C LEU A 263 -0.71 -9.71 10.25
N TYR A 264 -1.35 -9.38 9.11
CA TYR A 264 -1.63 -8.00 8.74
C TYR A 264 -3.13 -7.68 8.80
N PHE A 265 -3.97 -8.33 7.99
CA PHE A 265 -5.37 -7.90 7.85
C PHE A 265 -6.28 -8.27 9.03
N TYR A 266 -6.26 -9.50 9.55
CA TYR A 266 -7.15 -9.87 10.66
C TYR A 266 -6.84 -9.07 11.93
N PRO A 267 -5.57 -8.87 12.34
CA PRO A 267 -5.27 -8.03 13.49
C PRO A 267 -5.68 -6.57 13.30
N LEU A 268 -5.49 -6.00 12.10
CA LEU A 268 -6.00 -4.65 11.78
C LEU A 268 -7.53 -4.58 11.87
N ALA A 269 -8.23 -5.57 11.33
CA ALA A 269 -9.69 -5.66 11.38
C ALA A 269 -10.20 -5.75 12.83
N ALA A 270 -9.52 -6.52 13.68
CA ALA A 270 -9.84 -6.66 15.10
C ALA A 270 -9.73 -5.35 15.89
N ILE A 271 -8.90 -4.40 15.42
CA ILE A 271 -8.76 -3.07 16.03
C ILE A 271 -9.80 -2.10 15.44
N ILE A 272 -9.93 -2.07 14.11
CA ILE A 272 -10.74 -1.06 13.41
C ILE A 272 -12.25 -1.30 13.60
N CYS A 273 -12.71 -2.56 13.59
CA CYS A 273 -14.14 -2.87 13.63
C CYS A 273 -14.80 -2.47 14.97
N PRO A 274 -14.24 -2.81 16.15
CA PRO A 274 -14.78 -2.34 17.43
C PRO A 274 -14.74 -0.81 17.55
N SER A 275 -13.63 -0.20 17.09
CA SER A 275 -13.47 1.26 17.07
C SER A 275 -14.58 1.93 16.25
N PHE A 276 -14.90 1.38 15.08
CA PHE A 276 -15.99 1.85 14.23
C PHE A 276 -17.37 1.73 14.88
N ILE A 277 -17.66 0.61 15.55
CA ILE A 277 -18.93 0.41 16.26
C ILE A 277 -19.09 1.43 17.39
N ILE A 278 -18.03 1.63 18.20
CA ILE A 278 -18.01 2.64 19.26
C ILE A 278 -18.21 4.04 18.66
N HIS A 279 -17.57 4.31 17.53
CA HIS A 279 -17.69 5.59 16.85
C HIS A 279 -19.14 5.85 16.40
N ILE A 280 -19.80 4.87 15.79
CA ILE A 280 -21.22 4.93 15.41
C ILE A 280 -22.10 5.18 16.65
N GLY A 281 -21.89 4.43 17.74
CA GLY A 281 -22.64 4.61 18.98
C GLY A 281 -22.49 6.01 19.56
N THR A 282 -21.27 6.56 19.52
CA THR A 282 -20.98 7.93 19.97
C THR A 282 -21.72 8.96 19.11
N PHE A 283 -21.73 8.76 17.78
CA PHE A 283 -22.43 9.65 16.86
C PHE A 283 -23.95 9.65 17.12
N PHE A 284 -24.57 8.48 17.28
CA PHE A 284 -26.00 8.40 17.61
C PHE A 284 -26.34 9.03 18.95
N TYR A 285 -25.48 8.88 19.96
CA TYR A 285 -25.66 9.54 21.25
C TYR A 285 -25.65 11.07 21.11
N ILE A 286 -24.65 11.62 20.40
CA ILE A 286 -24.56 13.06 20.13
C ILE A 286 -25.81 13.55 19.38
N ALA A 287 -26.21 12.84 18.33
CA ALA A 287 -27.37 13.21 17.53
C ALA A 287 -28.67 13.20 18.37
N LYS A 288 -28.86 12.19 19.21
CA LYS A 288 -30.01 12.11 20.13
C LYS A 288 -30.04 13.29 21.10
N MET A 289 -28.91 13.60 21.74
CA MET A 289 -28.82 14.71 22.68
C MET A 289 -29.09 16.06 22.00
N ALA A 290 -28.53 16.28 20.80
CA ALA A 290 -28.77 17.50 20.04
C ALA A 290 -30.23 17.69 19.62
N ILE A 291 -30.94 16.61 19.24
CA ILE A 291 -32.36 16.67 18.86
C ILE A 291 -33.25 16.91 20.09
N GLN A 292 -32.98 16.20 21.19
CA GLN A 292 -33.78 16.31 22.42
C GLN A 292 -33.77 17.74 22.96
N GLU A 293 -32.62 18.40 22.89
CA GLU A 293 -32.50 19.75 23.40
C GLU A 293 -33.03 20.82 22.45
N LYS A 294 -32.93 20.65 21.11
CA LYS A 294 -33.62 21.54 20.18
C LYS A 294 -35.12 21.59 20.47
N ARG A 295 -35.70 20.43 20.81
CA ARG A 295 -37.10 20.33 21.20
C ARG A 295 -37.39 21.02 22.53
N GLU A 296 -36.50 20.89 23.51
CA GLU A 296 -36.62 21.57 24.81
C GLU A 296 -36.42 23.10 24.68
N SER A 297 -35.51 23.58 23.82
CA SER A 297 -35.30 25.00 23.57
C SER A 297 -36.47 25.66 22.86
N ASP A 298 -37.05 24.99 21.86
CA ASP A 298 -38.25 25.46 21.16
C ASP A 298 -39.45 25.54 22.12
N MET A 299 -39.57 24.59 23.07
CA MET A 299 -40.58 24.61 24.13
C MET A 299 -40.35 25.73 25.15
N SER A 300 -39.10 25.93 25.58
CA SER A 300 -38.72 26.93 26.60
C SER A 300 -38.94 28.37 26.12
N GLN A 301 -38.74 28.64 24.83
CA GLN A 301 -39.04 29.96 24.25
C GLN A 301 -40.54 30.26 24.20
N SER A 302 -41.41 29.24 24.21
CA SER A 302 -42.86 29.40 24.27
C SER A 302 -43.42 29.56 25.70
N LEU A 303 -42.69 29.12 26.73
CA LEU A 303 -43.07 29.22 28.15
C LEU A 303 -42.06 30.10 28.94
N SER A 304 -42.15 31.42 28.77
CA SER A 304 -41.47 32.36 29.67
C SER A 304 -42.18 32.40 31.02
N THR A 305 -41.81 31.55 31.96
CA THR A 305 -41.94 31.84 33.40
C THR A 305 -40.99 30.98 34.24
N GLY A 306 -39.90 31.61 34.69
CA GLY A 306 -39.09 31.27 35.87
C GLY A 306 -38.93 29.80 36.26
N LYS A 307 -37.95 29.11 35.66
CA LYS A 307 -37.08 28.13 36.34
C LYS A 307 -35.88 27.84 35.45
N VAL A 308 -34.74 28.41 35.81
CA VAL A 308 -33.44 28.20 35.13
C VAL A 308 -33.00 26.77 35.42
N ALA A 309 -33.26 25.86 34.48
CA ALA A 309 -32.93 24.44 34.62
C ALA A 309 -31.45 24.18 34.31
N SER A 310 -30.83 23.36 35.15
CA SER A 310 -29.42 22.95 35.16
C SER A 310 -28.96 22.14 33.93
N GLN A 311 -29.82 21.89 32.94
CA GLN A 311 -29.51 21.08 31.74
C GLN A 311 -28.64 21.78 30.69
N GLY A 312 -28.63 23.13 30.63
CA GLY A 312 -27.84 23.88 29.65
C GLY A 312 -26.30 23.75 29.79
N VAL A 313 -25.81 23.25 30.94
CA VAL A 313 -24.37 23.06 31.19
C VAL A 313 -23.84 21.84 30.43
N ASN A 314 -24.58 20.72 30.42
CA ASN A 314 -24.17 19.51 29.71
C ASN A 314 -24.14 19.70 28.18
N HIS A 315 -25.08 20.45 27.61
CA HIS A 315 -25.08 20.77 26.19
C HIS A 315 -23.91 21.62 25.75
N ARG A 316 -23.60 22.68 26.49
CA ARG A 316 -22.46 23.54 26.18
C ARG A 316 -21.17 22.73 26.18
N HIS A 317 -21.03 21.77 27.11
CA HIS A 317 -19.92 20.82 27.13
C HIS A 317 -19.93 19.85 25.93
N ILE A 318 -21.09 19.27 25.57
CA ILE A 318 -21.22 18.33 24.44
C ILE A 318 -21.00 19.05 23.09
N VAL A 319 -21.62 20.21 22.87
CA VAL A 319 -21.48 21.02 21.66
C VAL A 319 -20.08 21.63 21.57
N ALA A 320 -19.49 22.08 22.67
CA ALA A 320 -18.09 22.52 22.67
C ALA A 320 -17.16 21.34 22.32
N ALA A 321 -17.35 20.16 22.92
CA ALA A 321 -16.55 18.99 22.62
C ALA A 321 -16.65 18.56 21.15
N VAL A 322 -17.86 18.49 20.60
CA VAL A 322 -18.11 18.15 19.18
C VAL A 322 -17.57 19.23 18.25
N LYS A 323 -17.80 20.52 18.54
CA LYS A 323 -17.29 21.64 17.73
C LYS A 323 -15.77 21.77 17.78
N ILE A 324 -15.13 21.29 18.84
CA ILE A 324 -13.66 21.27 18.97
C ILE A 324 -13.05 20.05 18.26
N GLN A 325 -13.75 18.90 18.22
CA GLN A 325 -13.21 17.63 17.72
C GLN A 325 -13.78 17.13 16.39
N TRP A 326 -14.77 17.79 15.77
CA TRP A 326 -15.41 17.30 14.54
C TRP A 326 -14.43 17.04 13.37
N ARG A 327 -13.31 17.76 13.31
CA ARG A 327 -12.25 17.55 12.30
C ARG A 327 -11.50 16.26 12.52
N ALA A 328 -11.12 16.02 13.78
CA ALA A 328 -10.48 14.79 14.20
C ALA A 328 -11.43 13.59 14.00
N LEU A 329 -12.72 13.81 14.22
CA LEU A 329 -13.77 12.85 13.96
C LEU A 329 -13.92 12.51 12.48
N LEU A 330 -14.01 13.53 11.63
CA LEU A 330 -14.14 13.36 10.20
C LEU A 330 -12.92 12.63 9.62
N LEU A 331 -11.72 12.97 10.09
CA LEU A 331 -10.50 12.23 9.70
C LEU A 331 -10.59 10.76 10.12
N ALA A 332 -11.06 10.46 11.34
CA ALA A 332 -11.20 9.10 11.81
C ALA A 332 -12.20 8.29 10.98
N VAL A 333 -13.32 8.89 10.57
CA VAL A 333 -14.30 8.28 9.65
C VAL A 333 -13.66 7.98 8.30
N VAL A 334 -12.97 8.95 7.70
CA VAL A 334 -12.31 8.80 6.39
C VAL A 334 -11.23 7.71 6.46
N ALA A 335 -10.46 7.66 7.56
CA ALA A 335 -9.44 6.65 7.77
C ALA A 335 -10.05 5.24 7.88
N ILE A 336 -11.09 5.07 8.71
CA ILE A 336 -11.77 3.78 8.87
C ILE A 336 -12.40 3.33 7.57
N ALA A 337 -13.12 4.21 6.87
CA ALA A 337 -13.76 3.89 5.61
C ALA A 337 -12.71 3.43 4.56
N THR A 338 -11.58 4.13 4.49
CA THR A 338 -10.47 3.76 3.61
C THR A 338 -9.90 2.39 3.95
N VAL A 339 -9.65 2.09 5.24
CA VAL A 339 -9.11 0.81 5.68
C VAL A 339 -10.08 -0.34 5.42
N LEU A 340 -11.37 -0.16 5.73
CA LEU A 340 -12.40 -1.17 5.49
C LEU A 340 -12.59 -1.44 4.01
N PHE A 341 -12.62 -0.39 3.18
CA PHE A 341 -12.71 -0.52 1.74
C PHE A 341 -11.50 -1.25 1.16
N TYR A 342 -10.28 -0.87 1.59
CA TYR A 342 -9.04 -1.54 1.20
C TYR A 342 -9.07 -3.03 1.59
N TRP A 343 -9.50 -3.37 2.80
CA TRP A 343 -9.62 -4.76 3.26
C TRP A 343 -10.61 -5.59 2.43
N LEU A 344 -11.82 -5.06 2.18
CA LEU A 344 -12.83 -5.75 1.36
C LEU A 344 -12.36 -5.94 -0.10
N ALA A 345 -11.75 -4.90 -0.66
CA ALA A 345 -11.16 -4.94 -1.99
C ALA A 345 -10.02 -5.96 -2.10
N TYR A 346 -9.21 -6.10 -1.05
CA TYR A 346 -8.12 -7.06 -1.03
C TYR A 346 -8.64 -8.50 -0.92
N MET A 347 -9.59 -8.76 0.00
CA MET A 347 -10.23 -10.07 0.15
C MET A 347 -10.89 -10.57 -1.15
N THR A 348 -11.58 -9.67 -1.86
CA THR A 348 -12.22 -10.01 -3.14
C THR A 348 -11.21 -10.28 -4.25
N GLN A 349 -10.07 -9.59 -4.26
CA GLN A 349 -9.00 -9.80 -5.23
C GLN A 349 -8.21 -11.09 -4.96
N VAL A 350 -7.89 -11.41 -3.70
CA VAL A 350 -7.16 -12.65 -3.38
C VAL A 350 -7.97 -13.88 -3.75
N ARG A 351 -9.30 -13.88 -3.56
CA ARG A 351 -10.13 -15.02 -4.01
C ARG A 351 -9.94 -15.33 -5.50
N ARG A 352 -9.79 -14.30 -6.34
CA ARG A 352 -9.51 -14.46 -7.78
C ARG A 352 -8.12 -15.04 -8.04
N LEU A 353 -7.12 -14.64 -7.25
CA LEU A 353 -5.76 -15.19 -7.31
C LEU A 353 -5.71 -16.66 -6.87
N THR A 354 -6.48 -17.06 -5.86
CA THR A 354 -6.54 -18.48 -5.44
C THR A 354 -7.29 -19.35 -6.46
N GLU A 355 -8.32 -18.81 -7.12
CA GLU A 355 -8.95 -19.46 -8.28
C GLU A 355 -8.00 -19.56 -9.49
N THR A 356 -7.00 -18.66 -9.59
CA THR A 356 -5.98 -18.64 -10.65
C THR A 356 -5.06 -19.86 -10.60
N GLU A 357 -4.63 -20.27 -9.40
CA GLU A 357 -3.72 -21.42 -9.21
C GLU A 357 -4.32 -22.72 -9.77
N ASN A 358 -5.64 -22.83 -9.77
CA ASN A 358 -6.38 -23.96 -10.35
C ASN A 358 -6.55 -23.87 -11.89
N SER A 359 -6.11 -22.78 -12.52
CA SER A 359 -6.29 -22.50 -13.96
C SER A 359 -4.96 -22.44 -14.73
N ALA A 360 -4.07 -23.41 -14.47
CA ALA A 360 -2.79 -23.54 -15.16
C ALA A 360 -2.90 -23.44 -16.70
N THR A 361 -4.03 -23.90 -17.26
CA THR A 361 -4.35 -23.82 -18.69
C THR A 361 -4.37 -22.39 -19.23
N ASN A 362 -4.95 -21.42 -18.51
CA ASN A 362 -5.08 -20.05 -19.00
C ASN A 362 -3.76 -19.28 -18.92
N VAL A 363 -2.96 -19.54 -17.88
CA VAL A 363 -1.59 -19.01 -17.77
C VAL A 363 -0.72 -19.56 -18.90
N THR A 364 -0.86 -20.85 -19.23
CA THR A 364 -0.16 -21.42 -20.38
C THR A 364 -0.62 -20.80 -21.70
N SER A 365 -1.93 -20.59 -21.91
CA SER A 365 -2.45 -19.95 -23.13
C SER A 365 -1.98 -18.49 -23.27
N TRP A 366 -1.92 -17.75 -22.17
CA TRP A 366 -1.32 -16.41 -22.16
C TRP A 366 0.16 -16.45 -22.53
N LEU A 367 0.92 -17.39 -21.98
CA LEU A 367 2.33 -17.57 -22.31
C LEU A 367 2.53 -17.95 -23.79
N GLN A 368 1.67 -18.82 -24.34
CA GLN A 368 1.65 -19.17 -25.77
C GLN A 368 1.42 -17.93 -26.63
N CYS A 369 0.46 -17.09 -26.25
CA CYS A 369 0.19 -15.84 -26.95
C CYS A 369 1.41 -14.90 -26.94
N MET A 370 2.03 -14.69 -25.77
CA MET A 370 3.17 -13.78 -25.60
C MET A 370 4.46 -14.27 -26.29
N LEU A 371 4.66 -15.59 -26.39
CA LEU A 371 5.81 -16.18 -27.09
C LEU A 371 5.61 -16.24 -28.62
N THR A 372 4.37 -16.08 -29.10
CA THR A 372 4.06 -16.11 -30.53
C THR A 372 4.54 -14.81 -31.20
N PRO A 373 5.44 -14.88 -32.20
CA PRO A 373 5.95 -13.69 -32.88
C PRO A 373 4.81 -12.87 -33.52
N GLY A 374 4.83 -11.56 -33.30
CA GLY A 374 3.87 -10.62 -33.89
C GLY A 374 2.64 -10.29 -33.04
N ASN A 375 2.42 -11.02 -31.93
CA ASN A 375 1.37 -10.67 -30.97
C ASN A 375 1.82 -9.53 -30.03
N ASP A 376 0.88 -8.67 -29.66
CA ASP A 376 1.10 -7.59 -28.69
C ASP A 376 0.54 -7.97 -27.29
N GLN A 377 1.13 -7.37 -26.25
CA GLN A 377 0.75 -7.58 -24.85
C GLN A 377 -0.75 -7.33 -24.61
N ASP A 378 -1.32 -6.33 -25.29
CA ASP A 378 -2.72 -5.97 -25.15
C ASP A 378 -3.68 -7.03 -25.71
N VAL A 379 -3.25 -7.79 -26.72
CA VAL A 379 -4.01 -8.91 -27.28
C VAL A 379 -3.98 -10.08 -26.29
N CYS A 380 -2.80 -10.40 -25.77
CA CYS A 380 -2.62 -11.50 -24.84
C CYS A 380 -3.27 -11.23 -23.47
N TYR A 381 -3.40 -9.96 -23.07
CA TYR A 381 -4.11 -9.55 -21.86
C TYR A 381 -5.57 -10.06 -21.82
N GLU A 382 -6.29 -10.04 -22.94
CA GLU A 382 -7.71 -10.44 -22.96
C GLU A 382 -7.90 -11.93 -22.61
N ILE A 383 -6.86 -12.76 -22.77
CA ILE A 383 -6.87 -14.19 -22.37
C ILE A 383 -6.85 -14.35 -20.84
N ILE A 384 -6.04 -13.53 -20.15
CA ILE A 384 -5.77 -13.69 -18.70
C ILE A 384 -6.58 -12.72 -17.83
N LYS A 385 -7.18 -11.68 -18.44
CA LYS A 385 -8.04 -10.67 -17.80
C LYS A 385 -9.12 -11.22 -16.85
N PRO A 386 -9.86 -12.32 -17.16
CA PRO A 386 -10.90 -12.82 -16.25
C PRO A 386 -10.36 -13.28 -14.90
N ILE A 387 -9.08 -13.65 -14.87
CA ILE A 387 -8.39 -14.29 -13.76
C ILE A 387 -7.60 -13.26 -12.95
N LEU A 388 -7.08 -12.23 -13.63
CA LEU A 388 -6.35 -11.15 -12.97
C LEU A 388 -7.24 -10.34 -12.01
N PRO A 389 -6.64 -9.81 -10.94
CA PRO A 389 -7.28 -8.79 -10.13
C PRO A 389 -7.71 -7.57 -10.99
N ASN A 390 -8.80 -6.93 -10.62
CA ASN A 390 -9.28 -5.76 -11.37
C ASN A 390 -8.31 -4.59 -11.16
N PHE A 391 -7.63 -4.19 -12.24
CA PHE A 391 -6.63 -3.12 -12.20
C PHE A 391 -7.16 -1.80 -11.65
N SER A 392 -8.34 -1.37 -12.10
CA SER A 392 -8.95 -0.12 -11.64
C SER A 392 -9.20 -0.14 -10.15
N LEU A 393 -9.75 -1.25 -9.63
CA LEU A 393 -10.01 -1.41 -8.21
C LEU A 393 -8.70 -1.39 -7.39
N MET A 394 -7.64 -2.05 -7.87
CA MET A 394 -6.32 -2.07 -7.24
C MET A 394 -5.70 -0.66 -7.15
N VAL A 395 -5.75 0.12 -8.25
CA VAL A 395 -5.22 1.49 -8.26
C VAL A 395 -6.08 2.43 -7.40
N THR A 396 -7.41 2.29 -7.43
CA THR A 396 -8.31 3.11 -6.62
C THR A 396 -8.05 2.93 -5.13
N VAL A 397 -7.91 1.69 -4.65
CA VAL A 397 -7.65 1.44 -3.22
C VAL A 397 -6.28 1.95 -2.80
N ASP A 398 -5.27 1.83 -3.67
CA ASP A 398 -3.92 2.30 -3.41
C ASP A 398 -3.87 3.84 -3.32
N ILE A 399 -4.56 4.55 -4.23
CA ILE A 399 -4.69 6.01 -4.21
C ILE A 399 -5.48 6.49 -2.98
N LEU A 400 -6.57 5.83 -2.62
CA LEU A 400 -7.35 6.19 -1.42
C LEU A 400 -6.48 6.08 -0.15
N ALA A 401 -5.70 5.01 -0.03
CA ALA A 401 -4.73 4.87 1.04
C ALA A 401 -3.64 5.94 0.97
N ALA A 402 -3.14 6.28 -0.22
CA ALA A 402 -2.15 7.33 -0.43
C ALA A 402 -2.63 8.74 -0.05
N LEU A 403 -3.95 9.00 -0.04
CA LEU A 403 -4.54 10.30 0.30
C LEU A 403 -4.64 10.58 1.80
N ILE A 404 -4.32 9.62 2.67
CA ILE A 404 -4.53 9.79 4.12
C ILE A 404 -3.78 10.98 4.72
N GLY A 405 -2.54 11.24 4.28
CA GLY A 405 -1.76 12.40 4.71
C GLY A 405 -2.32 13.73 4.19
N PHE A 406 -2.85 13.73 2.95
CA PHE A 406 -3.57 14.88 2.40
C PHE A 406 -4.82 15.20 3.24
N TRP A 407 -5.63 14.20 3.60
CA TRP A 407 -6.80 14.41 4.46
C TRP A 407 -6.43 14.95 5.84
N LEU A 408 -5.37 14.41 6.46
CA LEU A 408 -4.84 14.91 7.71
C LEU A 408 -4.49 16.41 7.59
N PHE A 409 -3.75 16.79 6.54
CA PHE A 409 -3.39 18.18 6.29
C PHE A 409 -4.61 19.08 6.12
N LEU A 410 -5.56 18.69 5.27
CA LEU A 410 -6.76 19.48 5.00
C LEU A 410 -7.57 19.75 6.29
N MET A 411 -7.66 18.76 7.19
CA MET A 411 -8.40 18.89 8.44
C MET A 411 -7.71 19.79 9.47
N PHE A 412 -6.38 19.76 9.56
CA PHE A 412 -5.64 20.40 10.66
C PHE A 412 -4.81 21.64 10.25
N ALA A 413 -4.54 21.86 8.96
CA ALA A 413 -3.86 23.04 8.43
C ALA A 413 -4.79 24.28 8.36
N LYS A 414 -5.33 24.70 9.51
CA LYS A 414 -6.21 25.88 9.62
C LYS A 414 -5.44 27.19 9.67
N ARG A 415 -6.14 28.29 9.35
CA ARG A 415 -5.65 29.68 9.55
C ARG A 415 -5.11 29.97 10.96
N SER A 416 -5.56 29.26 12.00
CA SER A 416 -4.99 29.46 13.34
C SER A 416 -3.58 28.90 13.46
N LEU A 417 -3.28 27.76 12.80
CA LEU A 417 -1.94 27.18 12.80
C LEU A 417 -0.93 28.14 12.16
N TRP A 418 -1.33 28.77 11.05
CA TRP A 418 -0.50 29.76 10.36
C TRP A 418 -0.33 31.05 11.16
N ARG A 419 -1.34 31.48 11.91
CA ARG A 419 -1.21 32.60 12.85
C ARG A 419 -0.24 32.29 13.98
N GLU A 420 -0.37 31.11 14.61
CA GLU A 420 0.55 30.66 15.65
C GLU A 420 2.01 30.57 15.15
N TRP A 421 2.22 30.13 13.89
CA TRP A 421 3.54 30.18 13.26
C TRP A 421 4.06 31.61 13.07
N ASN A 422 3.21 32.53 12.63
CA ASN A 422 3.58 33.93 12.45
C ASN A 422 3.93 34.60 13.79
N ASP A 423 3.18 34.30 14.84
CA ASP A 423 3.42 34.79 16.20
C ASP A 423 4.77 34.24 16.73
N LEU A 424 5.03 32.94 16.55
CA LEU A 424 6.31 32.34 16.93
C LEU A 424 7.49 32.96 16.15
N ILE A 425 7.36 33.15 14.84
CA ILE A 425 8.42 33.77 14.02
C ILE A 425 8.66 35.21 14.46
N TYR A 426 7.59 35.95 14.80
CA TYR A 426 7.68 37.31 15.31
C TYR A 426 8.43 37.35 16.66
N ASP A 427 8.07 36.47 17.60
CA ASP A 427 8.71 36.38 18.91
C ASP A 427 10.20 36.00 18.78
N ILE A 428 10.53 34.98 17.97
CA ILE A 428 11.92 34.58 17.70
C ILE A 428 12.70 35.77 17.12
N ARG A 429 12.11 36.51 16.16
CA ARG A 429 12.75 37.67 15.56
C ARG A 429 13.05 38.75 16.59
N ILE A 430 12.13 39.05 17.50
CA ILE A 430 12.34 40.02 18.58
C ILE A 430 13.43 39.53 19.53
N THR A 431 13.37 38.30 20.03
CA THR A 431 14.38 37.76 20.96
C THR A 431 15.77 37.75 20.33
N CYS A 432 15.89 37.40 19.04
CA CYS A 432 17.16 37.47 18.32
C CYS A 432 17.69 38.91 18.19
N ILE A 433 16.83 39.89 17.94
CA ILE A 433 17.23 41.31 17.88
C ILE A 433 17.70 41.79 19.25
N TYR A 434 16.97 41.50 20.33
CA TYR A 434 17.36 41.87 21.70
C TYR A 434 18.68 41.23 22.12
N ARG A 435 18.85 39.93 21.88
CA ARG A 435 20.11 39.21 22.18
C ARG A 435 21.29 39.74 21.37
N LYS A 436 21.07 40.18 20.12
CA LYS A 436 22.11 40.82 19.30
C LYS A 436 22.48 42.21 19.85
N ARG A 437 21.49 42.98 20.32
CA ARG A 437 21.69 44.31 20.92
C ARG A 437 22.42 44.24 22.26
N GLU A 438 22.11 43.24 23.10
CA GLU A 438 22.80 42.97 24.37
C GLU A 438 24.28 42.60 24.14
N LYS A 439 24.57 41.71 23.19
CA LYS A 439 25.96 41.41 22.79
C LYS A 439 26.74 42.61 22.28
N HIS A 440 26.10 43.49 21.51
CA HIS A 440 26.73 44.74 21.07
C HIS A 440 26.91 45.75 22.20
N ALA A 441 26.00 45.79 23.19
CA ALA A 441 26.15 46.64 24.36
C ALA A 441 27.30 46.16 25.26
N GLU A 442 27.41 44.86 25.53
CA GLU A 442 28.53 44.29 26.29
C GLU A 442 29.89 44.55 25.61
N GLN A 443 29.96 44.43 24.28
CA GLN A 443 31.17 44.78 23.52
C GLN A 443 31.55 46.27 23.60
N PHE A 444 30.56 47.16 23.75
CA PHE A 444 30.78 48.60 23.87
C PHE A 444 31.30 49.01 25.26
N PHE A 445 30.98 48.24 26.31
CA PHE A 445 31.49 48.48 27.66
C PHE A 445 32.86 47.84 27.93
N THR A 446 33.36 47.02 27.00
CA THR A 446 34.71 46.39 27.07
C THR A 446 35.79 47.16 26.31
N LEU A 447 35.46 48.29 25.68
CA LEU A 447 36.39 49.27 25.10
C LEU A 447 36.38 50.52 25.98
#